data_AF-A0A161Q8E4-F1
#
_entry.id   AF-A0A161Q8E4-F1
#
_cell.length_a   1.000
_cell.length_b   1.000
_cell.length_c   1.000
_cell.angle_alpha   90.00
_cell.angle_beta   90.00
_cell.angle_gamma   90.00
#
_symmetry.space_group_name_H-M   'P 1'
#
loop_
_entity.id
_entity.type
_entity.pdbx_description
1 polymer ?
#
loop_
_entity_poly.entity_id
_entity_poly.type
_entity_poly.pdbx_seq_one_letter_code
_entity_poly.pdbx_strand_id
1 'polypeptide(L)'
;MKRLFYLLITLTIIIAGCQNPSDAESNDATEENEVLTIYTSIYALADFTNKIGGEFVNAESIYPPNADAHSYELSSNDMVKVAQADAFIYSGVGMEPFADQIESALANEDVHILGAGADLSLRGESTHEHGDHEDGDHEHGENDHGANVITIEGVAHHYHTGDEVNLTASIEEDEGYDHWHWYTRESGEEEWEVVPEIGGSEYTAIAESNGLEVKVALFNNEHDIHAESESVEIVIEDHEHGDHEHGGHEHGDHEHGDHEHGDHEHGDHEHGDHEHGDDEHGDHEHGDHEHGEKTISIEGVAHHYHTGDEVNLTASIEEDEGYDHWHWYTREPGEEEWEVVPELAGAEYTAIAEMNGLEVKAALFDDEHGIYAESEAVEIVIDDHHGDNGIGDPHVFLDPIISIDLANKIKEMLVELLPEQETYFEENFVELTKQLEEIDQQLAETISNADHNQIIVSHAAYGYWEQRYGLEQLSILGLSSTQEPSQAQLVELVNVANENDLKYVTFENNVSSTIAEVIQSEIGAESLILRNMESISQEDLDNGEDYISMMKKNIETLETALNY
;
A
#
# COMPACT_ATOMS: atom_id res chain seq x y z
N MET A 1 -60.23 71.51 32.78
CA MET A 1 -61.39 71.29 33.67
C MET A 1 -62.57 70.80 32.83
N LYS A 2 -63.12 69.62 33.18
CA LYS A 2 -64.52 69.15 32.97
C LYS A 2 -64.94 68.83 31.51
N ARG A 3 -64.96 67.54 31.12
CA ARG A 3 -65.98 66.47 31.31
C ARG A 3 -66.86 66.36 30.04
N LEU A 4 -66.64 65.36 29.17
CA LEU A 4 -67.21 63.99 29.16
C LEU A 4 -68.73 63.96 28.84
N PHE A 5 -69.13 63.53 27.63
CA PHE A 5 -69.99 62.34 27.42
C PHE A 5 -70.19 61.98 25.92
N TYR A 6 -70.23 60.66 25.71
CA TYR A 6 -70.21 59.81 24.52
C TYR A 6 -71.31 60.01 23.44
N LEU A 7 -70.96 59.71 22.19
CA LEU A 7 -71.83 58.88 21.32
C LEU A 7 -70.99 58.06 20.31
N LEU A 8 -70.96 56.75 20.57
CA LEU A 8 -70.95 55.59 19.66
C LEU A 8 -71.03 55.91 18.14
N ILE A 9 -70.10 55.37 17.34
CA ILE A 9 -70.33 54.61 16.09
C ILE A 9 -68.98 54.03 15.63
N THR A 10 -68.82 52.73 15.90
CA THR A 10 -67.98 51.79 15.16
C THR A 10 -68.61 51.57 13.79
N LEU A 11 -67.86 51.82 12.71
CA LEU A 11 -68.23 51.37 11.37
C LEU A 11 -67.03 50.68 10.71
N THR A 12 -66.83 49.43 11.11
CA THR A 12 -66.07 48.44 10.37
C THR A 12 -66.90 48.09 9.13
N ILE A 13 -66.46 48.56 7.96
CA ILE A 13 -67.09 48.22 6.69
C ILE A 13 -66.63 46.81 6.30
N ILE A 14 -67.57 45.87 6.35
CA ILE A 14 -67.52 44.56 5.72
C ILE A 14 -67.86 44.78 4.25
N ILE A 15 -66.92 44.50 3.35
CA ILE A 15 -67.25 44.18 1.95
C ILE A 15 -66.82 42.72 1.74
N ALA A 16 -67.83 41.85 1.67
CA ALA A 16 -67.69 40.53 1.10
C ALA A 16 -67.72 40.67 -0.43
N GLY A 17 -66.63 40.31 -1.10
CA GLY A 17 -66.57 40.05 -2.52
C GLY A 17 -66.40 38.54 -2.73
N CYS A 18 -67.33 37.92 -3.44
CA CYS A 18 -67.29 36.49 -3.77
C CYS A 18 -66.22 36.16 -4.82
N GLN A 19 -65.39 35.17 -4.50
CA GLN A 19 -64.93 34.03 -5.33
C GLN A 19 -64.70 34.24 -6.85
N ASN A 20 -63.41 34.14 -7.22
CA ASN A 20 -62.91 33.32 -8.33
C ASN A 20 -61.73 32.50 -7.76
N PRO A 21 -61.63 31.16 -7.93
CA PRO A 21 -60.59 30.36 -7.29
C PRO A 21 -59.40 30.21 -8.24
N SER A 22 -58.50 31.18 -8.21
CA SER A 22 -57.14 31.08 -8.74
C SER A 22 -56.40 32.30 -8.21
N ASP A 23 -55.19 32.10 -7.71
CA ASP A 23 -54.30 33.13 -7.15
C ASP A 23 -54.57 33.43 -5.67
N ALA A 24 -54.48 32.38 -4.85
CA ALA A 24 -53.84 32.54 -3.55
C ALA A 24 -52.33 32.47 -3.81
N GLU A 25 -51.64 33.59 -3.60
CA GLU A 25 -50.19 33.59 -3.38
C GLU A 25 -49.92 32.66 -2.20
N SER A 26 -49.54 31.42 -2.53
CA SER A 26 -48.73 30.61 -1.64
C SER A 26 -47.41 31.37 -1.52
N ASN A 27 -47.11 31.87 -0.32
CA ASN A 27 -45.73 31.89 0.12
C ASN A 27 -45.33 30.42 0.31
N ASP A 28 -45.17 29.73 -0.81
CA ASP A 28 -44.24 28.62 -0.90
C ASP A 28 -42.90 29.33 -0.94
N ALA A 29 -42.24 29.42 0.22
CA ALA A 29 -40.80 29.37 0.16
C ALA A 29 -40.55 28.02 -0.50
N THR A 30 -40.19 28.03 -1.78
CA THR A 30 -39.40 26.94 -2.33
C THR A 30 -38.26 26.78 -1.33
N GLU A 31 -38.32 25.75 -0.49
CA GLU A 31 -37.12 25.20 0.12
C GLU A 31 -36.20 24.98 -1.09
N GLU A 32 -35.17 25.82 -1.22
CA GLU A 32 -34.08 25.48 -2.12
C GLU A 32 -33.57 24.16 -1.56
N ASN A 33 -33.74 23.07 -2.32
CA ASN A 33 -33.19 21.78 -1.94
C ASN A 33 -31.72 22.02 -1.59
N GLU A 34 -31.34 21.68 -0.37
CA GLU A 34 -29.96 21.82 0.10
C GLU A 34 -29.08 20.92 -0.77
N VAL A 35 -28.13 21.51 -1.48
CA VAL A 35 -27.17 20.80 -2.33
C VAL A 35 -25.84 20.83 -1.60
N LEU A 36 -25.38 19.66 -1.15
CA LEU A 36 -24.09 19.51 -0.49
C LEU A 36 -22.98 19.83 -1.49
N THR A 37 -22.05 20.68 -1.09
CA THR A 37 -20.79 20.90 -1.79
C THR A 37 -19.76 19.99 -1.17
N ILE A 38 -19.26 19.02 -1.94
CA ILE A 38 -18.28 18.04 -1.48
C ILE A 38 -17.02 18.16 -2.34
N TYR A 39 -15.86 18.13 -1.72
CA TYR A 39 -14.60 18.00 -2.45
C TYR A 39 -14.02 16.61 -2.24
N THR A 40 -13.39 16.04 -3.27
CA THR A 40 -12.66 14.76 -3.15
C THR A 40 -11.21 14.92 -3.58
N SER A 41 -10.33 14.01 -3.19
CA SER A 41 -8.98 13.90 -3.75
C SER A 41 -9.04 13.35 -5.19
N ILE A 42 -9.16 12.03 -5.34
CA ILE A 42 -9.18 11.34 -6.63
C ILE A 42 -10.54 11.49 -7.34
N TYR A 43 -10.50 11.38 -8.67
CA TYR A 43 -11.67 11.52 -9.53
C TYR A 43 -12.72 10.42 -9.31
N ALA A 44 -12.30 9.17 -9.08
CA ALA A 44 -13.22 8.05 -8.82
C ALA A 44 -14.19 8.37 -7.66
N LEU A 45 -13.68 8.92 -6.56
CA LEU A 45 -14.51 9.31 -5.40
C LEU A 45 -15.50 10.43 -5.77
N ALA A 46 -15.10 11.43 -6.57
CA ALA A 46 -16.01 12.48 -7.03
C ALA A 46 -17.15 11.91 -7.87
N ASP A 47 -16.84 10.99 -8.80
CA ASP A 47 -17.84 10.38 -9.66
C ASP A 47 -18.82 9.51 -8.87
N PHE A 48 -18.34 8.67 -7.95
CA PHE A 48 -19.20 7.88 -7.06
C PHE A 48 -20.11 8.77 -6.21
N THR A 49 -19.55 9.84 -5.63
CA THR A 49 -20.29 10.77 -4.79
C THR A 49 -21.39 11.49 -5.57
N ASN A 50 -21.12 11.94 -6.80
CA ASN A 50 -22.14 12.52 -7.67
C ASN A 50 -23.20 11.50 -8.12
N LYS A 51 -22.81 10.24 -8.42
CA LYS A 51 -23.76 9.19 -8.81
C LYS A 51 -24.70 8.80 -7.68
N ILE A 52 -24.19 8.69 -6.44
CA ILE A 52 -25.00 8.37 -5.26
C ILE A 52 -25.85 9.58 -4.87
N GLY A 53 -25.24 10.76 -4.77
CA GLY A 53 -25.87 11.99 -4.27
C GLY A 53 -26.84 12.66 -5.25
N GLY A 54 -26.66 12.44 -6.55
CA GLY A 54 -27.57 12.91 -7.59
C GLY A 54 -27.83 14.42 -7.55
N GLU A 55 -29.10 14.82 -7.45
CA GLU A 55 -29.45 16.26 -7.44
C GLU A 55 -29.17 16.99 -6.12
N PHE A 56 -28.81 16.26 -5.06
CA PHE A 56 -28.55 16.80 -3.72
C PHE A 56 -27.06 17.01 -3.43
N VAL A 57 -26.19 16.68 -4.38
CA VAL A 57 -24.74 16.71 -4.20
C VAL A 57 -24.09 17.33 -5.42
N ASN A 58 -23.09 18.16 -5.17
CA ASN A 58 -22.14 18.65 -6.16
C ASN A 58 -20.73 18.30 -5.65
N ALA A 59 -20.18 17.20 -6.14
CA ALA A 59 -18.84 16.74 -5.81
C ALA A 59 -17.82 17.13 -6.90
N GLU A 60 -16.69 17.70 -6.51
CA GLU A 60 -15.58 18.06 -7.41
C GLU A 60 -14.25 17.53 -6.85
N SER A 61 -13.41 16.92 -7.70
CA SER A 61 -12.05 16.56 -7.30
C SER A 61 -11.18 17.82 -7.18
N ILE A 62 -10.36 17.89 -6.12
CA ILE A 62 -9.36 18.96 -5.97
C ILE A 62 -8.19 18.78 -6.94
N TYR A 63 -8.01 17.58 -7.50
CA TYR A 63 -7.03 17.34 -8.54
C TYR A 63 -7.49 17.96 -9.85
N PRO A 64 -6.72 18.91 -10.42
CA PRO A 64 -7.05 19.45 -11.73
C PRO A 64 -6.90 18.36 -12.81
N PRO A 65 -7.53 18.54 -13.97
CA PRO A 65 -7.36 17.59 -15.06
C PRO A 65 -5.90 17.41 -15.48
N ASN A 66 -5.50 16.15 -15.73
CA ASN A 66 -4.12 15.74 -16.01
C ASN A 66 -3.15 15.95 -14.82
N ALA A 67 -3.64 15.99 -13.59
CA ALA A 67 -2.77 15.97 -12.42
C ALA A 67 -2.19 14.58 -12.18
N ASP A 68 -0.97 14.56 -11.67
CA ASP A 68 -0.36 13.39 -11.06
C ASP A 68 -0.73 13.39 -9.57
N ALA A 69 -1.52 12.41 -9.13
CA ALA A 69 -2.02 12.36 -7.76
C ALA A 69 -0.90 12.10 -6.74
N HIS A 70 0.14 11.36 -7.13
CA HIS A 70 1.25 10.97 -6.26
C HIS A 70 2.19 12.12 -5.92
N SER A 71 2.22 13.16 -6.76
CA SER A 71 3.08 14.34 -6.57
C SER A 71 2.29 15.65 -6.40
N TYR A 72 0.97 15.56 -6.25
CA TYR A 72 0.12 16.74 -6.15
C TYR A 72 0.36 17.50 -4.84
N GLU A 73 0.71 18.78 -4.95
CA GLU A 73 0.80 19.68 -3.81
C GLU A 73 -0.48 20.50 -3.66
N LEU A 74 -1.07 20.45 -2.47
CA LEU A 74 -2.30 21.17 -2.16
C LEU A 74 -2.09 22.69 -2.19
N SER A 75 -2.90 23.40 -2.98
CA SER A 75 -2.84 24.86 -3.03
C SER A 75 -3.62 25.50 -1.87
N SER A 76 -3.27 26.74 -1.51
CA SER A 76 -4.05 27.49 -0.53
C SER A 76 -5.50 27.74 -0.96
N ASN A 77 -5.77 27.73 -2.27
CA ASN A 77 -7.14 27.87 -2.78
C ASN A 77 -7.95 26.59 -2.59
N ASP A 78 -7.32 25.43 -2.76
CA ASP A 78 -7.97 24.13 -2.50
C ASP A 78 -8.28 24.00 -1.02
N MET A 79 -7.36 24.38 -0.13
CA MET A 79 -7.62 24.43 1.31
C MET A 79 -8.84 25.30 1.66
N VAL A 80 -8.99 26.46 1.02
CA VAL A 80 -10.15 27.34 1.23
C VAL A 80 -11.44 26.73 0.70
N LYS A 81 -11.39 26.04 -0.45
CA LYS A 81 -12.53 25.30 -1.00
C LYS A 81 -12.99 24.21 -0.03
N VAL A 82 -12.06 23.38 0.44
CA VAL A 82 -12.34 22.26 1.34
C VAL A 82 -12.85 22.76 2.69
N ALA A 83 -12.25 23.80 3.29
CA ALA A 83 -12.71 24.38 4.56
C ALA A 83 -14.12 25.01 4.50
N GLN A 84 -14.65 25.29 3.31
CA GLN A 84 -15.99 25.87 3.10
C GLN A 84 -17.01 24.84 2.62
N ALA A 85 -16.59 23.60 2.40
CA ALA A 85 -17.43 22.52 1.91
C ALA A 85 -18.13 21.80 3.06
N ASP A 86 -19.18 21.05 2.72
CA ASP A 86 -19.90 20.23 3.69
C ASP A 86 -19.11 18.96 4.02
N ALA A 87 -18.36 18.43 3.04
CA ALA A 87 -17.47 17.29 3.25
C ALA A 87 -16.22 17.29 2.35
N PHE A 88 -15.19 16.59 2.82
CA PHE A 88 -14.00 16.21 2.09
C PHE A 88 -13.82 14.70 2.10
N ILE A 89 -13.60 14.10 0.93
CA ILE A 89 -13.41 12.65 0.78
C ILE A 89 -12.06 12.36 0.14
N TYR A 90 -11.21 11.61 0.82
CA TYR A 90 -9.92 11.17 0.28
C TYR A 90 -9.81 9.65 0.33
N SER A 91 -8.75 9.10 -0.27
CA SER A 91 -8.61 7.64 -0.39
C SER A 91 -8.48 6.96 0.98
N GLY A 92 -7.75 7.58 1.91
CA GLY A 92 -7.43 6.98 3.22
C GLY A 92 -6.41 5.85 3.17
N VAL A 93 -5.81 5.56 2.01
CA VAL A 93 -4.93 4.40 1.78
C VAL A 93 -3.51 4.79 1.35
N GLY A 94 -3.08 6.02 1.67
CA GLY A 94 -1.75 6.51 1.33
C GLY A 94 -1.59 7.15 -0.06
N MET A 95 -2.69 7.40 -0.77
CA MET A 95 -2.65 8.04 -2.10
C MET A 95 -2.29 9.54 -2.01
N GLU A 96 -2.77 10.23 -0.97
CA GLU A 96 -2.65 11.68 -0.85
C GLU A 96 -1.44 12.08 0.00
N PRO A 97 -0.34 12.62 -0.57
CA PRO A 97 0.83 13.07 0.21
C PRO A 97 0.53 14.25 1.15
N PHE A 98 -0.64 14.89 1.00
CA PHE A 98 -1.09 16.02 1.80
C PHE A 98 -2.17 15.66 2.84
N ALA A 99 -2.50 14.38 3.06
CA ALA A 99 -3.58 13.94 3.96
C ALA A 99 -3.44 14.56 5.36
N ASP A 100 -2.30 14.35 6.03
CA ASP A 100 -2.01 14.89 7.38
C ASP A 100 -2.14 16.42 7.46
N GLN A 101 -1.75 17.10 6.37
CA GLN A 101 -1.83 18.55 6.28
C GLN A 101 -3.29 19.02 6.26
N ILE A 102 -4.17 18.33 5.54
CA ILE A 102 -5.60 18.63 5.49
C ILE A 102 -6.24 18.36 6.84
N GLU A 103 -6.02 17.19 7.43
CA GLU A 103 -6.62 16.82 8.72
C GLU A 103 -6.22 17.82 9.81
N SER A 104 -4.93 18.14 9.91
CA SER A 104 -4.41 19.12 10.86
C SER A 104 -4.99 20.53 10.65
N ALA A 105 -5.12 20.96 9.39
CA ALA A 105 -5.57 22.31 9.05
C ALA A 105 -7.08 22.49 9.27
N LEU A 106 -7.86 21.42 9.09
CA LEU A 106 -9.33 21.45 9.13
C LEU A 106 -9.92 20.93 10.43
N ALA A 107 -9.10 20.48 11.40
CA ALA A 107 -9.55 19.98 12.71
C ALA A 107 -10.48 20.93 13.52
N ASN A 108 -10.56 22.21 13.16
CA ASN A 108 -11.45 23.20 13.81
C ASN A 108 -12.51 23.79 12.86
N GLU A 109 -12.59 23.30 11.63
CA GLU A 109 -13.57 23.74 10.64
C GLU A 109 -14.80 22.80 10.66
N ASP A 110 -15.93 23.30 10.19
CA ASP A 110 -17.21 22.57 10.16
C ASP A 110 -17.33 21.80 8.84
N VAL A 111 -16.39 20.88 8.60
CA VAL A 111 -16.30 20.05 7.40
C VAL A 111 -16.20 18.58 7.81
N HIS A 112 -17.03 17.73 7.23
CA HIS A 112 -16.95 16.29 7.46
C HIS A 112 -15.78 15.69 6.65
N ILE A 113 -14.89 14.93 7.28
CA ILE A 113 -13.73 14.34 6.62
C ILE A 113 -13.90 12.81 6.59
N LEU A 114 -13.79 12.20 5.41
CA LEU A 114 -13.85 10.75 5.22
C LEU A 114 -12.62 10.25 4.44
N GLY A 115 -11.86 9.35 5.06
CA GLY A 115 -10.94 8.44 4.37
C GLY A 115 -11.71 7.21 3.89
N ALA A 116 -12.06 7.16 2.61
CA ALA A 116 -13.03 6.18 2.09
C ALA A 116 -12.56 4.72 2.20
N GLY A 117 -11.24 4.49 2.16
CA GLY A 117 -10.59 3.19 2.25
C GLY A 117 -9.76 3.00 3.51
N ALA A 118 -9.88 3.85 4.53
CA ALA A 118 -9.03 3.80 5.73
C ALA A 118 -9.14 2.46 6.51
N ASP A 119 -10.25 1.73 6.36
CA ASP A 119 -10.46 0.43 7.00
C ASP A 119 -10.10 -0.77 6.09
N LEU A 120 -9.55 -0.53 4.90
CA LEU A 120 -9.22 -1.60 3.94
C LEU A 120 -7.86 -2.21 4.27
N SER A 121 -7.78 -3.54 4.24
CA SER A 121 -6.50 -4.24 4.20
C SER A 121 -5.90 -4.13 2.81
N LEU A 122 -4.70 -3.55 2.71
CA LEU A 122 -4.09 -3.25 1.41
C LEU A 122 -3.19 -4.39 0.93
N ARG A 123 -3.07 -4.51 -0.40
CA ARG A 123 -2.10 -5.42 -1.01
C ARG A 123 -0.68 -4.90 -0.72
N GLY A 124 0.19 -5.77 -0.21
CA GLY A 124 1.58 -5.41 0.06
C GLY A 124 1.78 -4.52 1.30
N GLU A 125 0.74 -4.39 2.14
CA GLU A 125 0.86 -3.81 3.47
C GLU A 125 1.71 -4.73 4.37
N SER A 126 2.82 -4.18 4.89
CA SER A 126 3.58 -4.85 5.94
C SER A 126 2.81 -4.63 7.24
N THR A 127 2.54 -5.68 8.01
CA THR A 127 1.94 -5.55 9.34
C THR A 127 2.97 -4.94 10.30
N HIS A 128 3.16 -3.64 10.21
CA HIS A 128 3.75 -2.83 11.26
C HIS A 128 2.59 -2.18 12.00
N GLU A 129 2.28 -2.70 13.19
CA GLU A 129 1.34 -2.09 14.13
C GLU A 129 1.83 -0.68 14.47
N HIS A 130 1.36 0.30 13.71
CA HIS A 130 1.45 1.71 14.05
C HIS A 130 0.22 2.05 14.89
N GLY A 131 0.37 1.88 16.20
CA GLY A 131 -0.54 2.45 17.17
C GLY A 131 -0.44 3.96 17.19
N ASP A 132 -1.57 4.63 16.97
CA ASP A 132 -1.95 5.83 17.73
C ASP A 132 -3.48 6.07 17.64
N HIS A 133 -4.12 6.03 18.82
CA HIS A 133 -5.29 6.76 19.34
C HIS A 133 -6.45 7.16 18.38
N GLU A 134 -7.75 6.94 18.68
CA GLU A 134 -8.47 7.21 19.94
C GLU A 134 -9.91 6.63 19.93
N ASP A 135 -10.38 6.15 21.09
CA ASP A 135 -11.75 6.00 21.62
C ASP A 135 -12.99 5.92 20.69
N GLY A 136 -13.72 4.78 20.74
CA GLY A 136 -15.16 4.76 20.47
C GLY A 136 -15.81 3.40 20.20
N ASP A 137 -16.48 2.84 21.21
CA ASP A 137 -17.41 1.70 21.20
C ASP A 137 -18.09 1.37 19.84
N HIS A 138 -17.98 0.13 19.33
CA HIS A 138 -19.06 -0.88 19.35
C HIS A 138 -18.84 -2.12 18.46
N GLU A 139 -19.14 -3.26 19.08
CA GLU A 139 -19.77 -4.49 18.56
C GLU A 139 -19.10 -5.30 17.42
N HIS A 140 -18.43 -6.37 17.85
CA HIS A 140 -17.97 -7.49 17.04
C HIS A 140 -19.12 -8.16 16.27
N GLY A 141 -18.99 -8.18 14.94
CA GLY A 141 -19.72 -9.06 14.03
C GLY A 141 -18.95 -10.35 13.78
N GLU A 142 -19.60 -11.46 14.08
CA GLU A 142 -19.13 -12.85 14.08
C GLU A 142 -18.38 -13.26 12.80
N ASN A 143 -17.12 -13.70 12.95
CA ASN A 143 -16.45 -14.57 11.98
C ASN A 143 -16.43 -16.00 12.54
N ASP A 144 -17.09 -16.88 11.79
CA ASP A 144 -17.20 -18.33 11.94
C ASP A 144 -15.81 -19.00 11.90
N HIS A 145 -15.13 -19.05 13.05
CA HIS A 145 -13.92 -19.84 13.26
C HIS A 145 -14.19 -20.97 14.25
N GLY A 146 -14.19 -22.19 13.72
CA GLY A 146 -14.09 -23.50 14.37
C GLY A 146 -14.20 -23.58 15.90
N ALA A 147 -15.14 -24.43 16.35
CA ALA A 147 -15.55 -24.71 17.73
C ALA A 147 -14.48 -25.13 18.78
N ASN A 148 -13.19 -24.82 18.64
CA ASN A 148 -12.15 -25.07 19.66
C ASN A 148 -11.02 -24.01 19.65
N VAL A 149 -11.29 -22.74 19.32
CA VAL A 149 -10.28 -21.67 19.40
C VAL A 149 -10.33 -20.99 20.77
N ILE A 150 -9.19 -20.91 21.45
CA ILE A 150 -9.04 -20.12 22.68
C ILE A 150 -8.60 -18.72 22.31
N THR A 151 -9.29 -17.70 22.83
CA THR A 151 -8.92 -16.29 22.68
C THR A 151 -8.27 -15.80 23.97
N ILE A 152 -7.14 -15.08 23.87
CA ILE A 152 -6.51 -14.37 25.00
C ILE A 152 -6.92 -12.89 24.92
N GLU A 153 -7.62 -12.43 25.95
CA GLU A 153 -8.04 -11.03 26.11
C GLU A 153 -7.18 -10.33 27.17
N GLY A 154 -7.07 -9.00 27.08
CA GLY A 154 -6.39 -8.16 28.08
C GLY A 154 -4.94 -7.78 27.74
N VAL A 155 -4.46 -8.08 26.53
CA VAL A 155 -3.15 -7.62 26.04
C VAL A 155 -3.23 -6.12 25.75
N ALA A 156 -2.43 -5.31 26.44
CA ALA A 156 -2.26 -3.90 26.11
C ALA A 156 -1.32 -3.72 24.91
N HIS A 157 -1.50 -2.63 24.16
CA HIS A 157 -0.64 -2.27 23.02
C HIS A 157 0.84 -2.13 23.42
N HIS A 158 1.12 -1.58 24.61
CA HIS A 158 2.42 -1.64 25.27
C HIS A 158 2.25 -1.58 26.79
N TYR A 159 3.27 -2.04 27.50
CA TYR A 159 3.45 -1.93 28.94
C TYR A 159 4.66 -1.05 29.24
N HIS A 160 4.71 -0.45 30.42
CA HIS A 160 5.96 0.10 30.97
C HIS A 160 6.60 -0.91 31.91
N THR A 161 7.91 -0.80 32.12
CA THR A 161 8.61 -1.67 33.08
C THR A 161 7.99 -1.52 34.47
N GLY A 162 7.45 -2.63 34.99
CA GLY A 162 6.78 -2.70 36.29
C GLY A 162 5.25 -2.67 36.25
N ASP A 163 4.64 -2.57 35.07
CA ASP A 163 3.18 -2.67 34.92
C ASP A 163 2.66 -4.09 35.19
N GLU A 164 1.42 -4.18 35.64
CA GLU A 164 0.74 -5.45 35.92
C GLU A 164 0.00 -5.93 34.66
N VAL A 165 0.52 -6.97 34.03
CA VAL A 165 -0.09 -7.67 32.89
C VAL A 165 -1.22 -8.54 33.41
N ASN A 166 -2.44 -8.36 32.91
CA ASN A 166 -3.62 -9.15 33.30
C ASN A 166 -4.32 -9.71 32.07
N LEU A 167 -4.17 -11.02 31.82
CA LEU A 167 -4.75 -11.71 30.67
C LEU A 167 -5.87 -12.66 31.11
N THR A 168 -6.88 -12.81 30.27
CA THR A 168 -7.96 -13.78 30.47
C THR A 168 -8.16 -14.61 29.21
N ALA A 169 -8.22 -15.94 29.37
CA ALA A 169 -8.50 -16.88 28.30
C ALA A 169 -10.00 -17.24 28.25
N SER A 170 -10.59 -17.26 27.05
CA SER A 170 -11.98 -17.63 26.81
C SER A 170 -12.09 -18.63 25.65
N ILE A 171 -13.11 -19.50 25.67
CA ILE A 171 -13.43 -20.46 24.60
C ILE A 171 -14.95 -20.48 24.36
N GLU A 172 -15.38 -20.62 23.10
CA GLU A 172 -16.78 -20.45 22.69
C GLU A 172 -17.73 -21.58 23.14
N GLU A 173 -17.24 -22.81 23.33
CA GLU A 173 -18.05 -23.95 23.82
C GLU A 173 -17.60 -24.41 25.22
N ASP A 174 -18.51 -24.43 26.20
CA ASP A 174 -18.23 -24.75 27.61
C ASP A 174 -18.81 -26.12 28.02
N GLU A 175 -18.30 -27.22 27.46
CA GLU A 175 -18.61 -28.57 27.96
C GLU A 175 -17.37 -29.48 28.06
N GLY A 176 -16.78 -29.57 29.27
CA GLY A 176 -16.06 -30.79 29.70
C GLY A 176 -14.55 -30.71 29.96
N TYR A 177 -14.04 -29.59 30.47
CA TYR A 177 -12.60 -29.37 30.74
C TYR A 177 -12.21 -29.59 32.21
N ASP A 178 -10.91 -29.78 32.45
CA ASP A 178 -10.33 -30.00 33.78
C ASP A 178 -9.60 -28.76 34.31
N HIS A 179 -8.57 -28.28 33.61
CA HIS A 179 -7.78 -27.11 34.01
C HIS A 179 -7.06 -26.45 32.82
N TRP A 180 -6.60 -25.22 33.03
CA TRP A 180 -5.80 -24.43 32.08
C TRP A 180 -4.32 -24.53 32.45
N HIS A 181 -3.42 -24.46 31.46
CA HIS A 181 -1.99 -24.22 31.65
C HIS A 181 -1.52 -23.06 30.78
N TRP A 182 -0.82 -22.12 31.42
CA TRP A 182 -0.15 -21.01 30.75
C TRP A 182 1.31 -21.35 30.49
N TYR A 183 1.81 -20.87 29.35
CA TYR A 183 3.17 -21.04 28.92
C TYR A 183 3.76 -19.68 28.57
N THR A 184 5.04 -19.50 28.89
CA THR A 184 5.80 -18.29 28.57
C THR A 184 7.10 -18.65 27.86
N ARG A 185 7.59 -17.74 27.03
CA ARG A 185 8.86 -17.88 26.32
C ARG A 185 9.43 -16.50 26.06
N GLU A 186 10.74 -16.34 26.18
CA GLU A 186 11.42 -15.11 25.76
C GLU A 186 11.58 -15.11 24.24
N SER A 187 11.37 -13.96 23.59
CA SER A 187 11.47 -13.82 22.14
C SER A 187 12.82 -14.33 21.62
N GLY A 188 12.76 -15.27 20.66
CA GLY A 188 13.92 -15.94 20.08
C GLY A 188 14.37 -17.25 20.73
N GLU A 189 13.75 -17.70 21.83
CA GLU A 189 13.99 -19.03 22.38
C GLU A 189 13.08 -20.10 21.74
N GLU A 190 13.56 -21.35 21.62
CA GLU A 190 12.77 -22.45 21.02
C GLU A 190 11.87 -23.20 22.03
N GLU A 191 12.18 -23.13 23.33
CA GLU A 191 11.48 -23.93 24.36
C GLU A 191 10.48 -23.09 25.16
N TRP A 192 9.24 -23.60 25.30
CA TRP A 192 8.20 -22.99 26.14
C TRP A 192 8.32 -23.44 27.60
N GLU A 193 8.30 -22.48 28.54
CA GLU A 193 8.27 -22.76 29.97
C GLU A 193 6.82 -22.77 30.51
N VAL A 194 6.50 -23.74 31.38
CA VAL A 194 5.18 -23.83 32.03
C VAL A 194 5.13 -22.86 33.21
N VAL A 195 4.13 -21.99 33.26
CA VAL A 195 3.92 -21.07 34.38
C VAL A 195 3.36 -21.84 35.59
N PRO A 196 4.10 -21.97 36.70
CA PRO A 196 3.64 -22.76 37.84
C PRO A 196 2.46 -22.10 38.57
N GLU A 197 1.56 -22.91 39.14
CA GLU A 197 0.48 -22.47 40.05
C GLU A 197 -0.71 -21.72 39.43
N ILE A 198 -0.73 -21.51 38.10
CA ILE A 198 -1.87 -20.93 37.39
C ILE A 198 -2.70 -22.06 36.75
N GLY A 199 -3.79 -22.45 37.41
CA GLY A 199 -4.70 -23.50 36.93
C GLY A 199 -6.04 -22.97 36.39
N GLY A 200 -6.18 -21.66 36.27
CA GLY A 200 -7.39 -20.98 35.84
C GLY A 200 -7.19 -20.21 34.52
N SER A 201 -8.27 -19.65 34.01
CA SER A 201 -8.29 -18.86 32.78
C SER A 201 -7.69 -17.46 32.93
N GLU A 202 -7.13 -17.10 34.08
CA GLU A 202 -6.54 -15.78 34.34
C GLU A 202 -5.03 -15.91 34.49
N TYR A 203 -4.27 -15.02 33.86
CA TYR A 203 -2.83 -14.89 33.97
C TYR A 203 -2.47 -13.48 34.44
N THR A 204 -1.66 -13.39 35.49
CA THR A 204 -1.15 -12.11 36.00
C THR A 204 0.36 -12.16 36.15
N ALA A 205 1.05 -11.19 35.58
CA ALA A 205 2.50 -11.04 35.68
C ALA A 205 2.91 -9.56 35.80
N ILE A 206 4.17 -9.30 36.12
CA ILE A 206 4.76 -7.97 36.04
C ILE A 206 5.58 -7.90 34.76
N ALA A 207 5.43 -6.82 33.99
CA ALA A 207 6.24 -6.54 32.81
C ALA A 207 7.70 -6.27 33.23
N GLU A 208 8.56 -7.28 33.10
CA GLU A 208 9.98 -7.23 33.50
C GLU A 208 10.96 -7.24 32.31
N SER A 209 10.60 -7.89 31.19
CA SER A 209 11.39 -8.00 29.95
C SER A 209 10.49 -7.78 28.72
N ASN A 210 11.00 -7.05 27.72
CA ASN A 210 10.32 -6.86 26.44
C ASN A 210 10.43 -8.13 25.61
N GLY A 211 9.36 -8.49 24.90
CA GLY A 211 9.32 -9.65 24.03
C GLY A 211 9.02 -10.97 24.74
N LEU A 212 8.33 -10.92 25.89
CA LEU A 212 7.83 -12.12 26.54
C LEU A 212 6.56 -12.59 25.82
N GLU A 213 6.61 -13.77 25.20
CA GLU A 213 5.44 -14.39 24.58
C GLU A 213 4.67 -15.22 25.61
N VAL A 214 3.34 -15.18 25.53
CA VAL A 214 2.43 -15.90 26.41
C VAL A 214 1.41 -16.67 25.60
N LYS A 215 1.19 -17.95 25.91
CA LYS A 215 0.08 -18.73 25.35
C LYS A 215 -0.58 -19.62 26.39
N VAL A 216 -1.77 -20.15 26.08
CA VAL A 216 -2.51 -21.00 27.01
C VAL A 216 -3.05 -22.25 26.32
N ALA A 217 -3.06 -23.37 27.06
CA ALA A 217 -3.70 -24.62 26.65
C ALA A 217 -4.77 -25.04 27.65
N LEU A 218 -5.91 -25.51 27.14
CA LEU A 218 -7.00 -26.07 27.93
C LEU A 218 -6.92 -27.60 27.90
N PHE A 219 -6.93 -28.24 29.07
CA PHE A 219 -6.86 -29.69 29.21
C PHE A 219 -8.23 -30.30 29.51
N ASN A 220 -8.51 -31.47 28.92
CA ASN A 220 -9.72 -32.22 29.20
C ASN A 220 -9.60 -33.09 30.47
N ASN A 221 -10.70 -33.73 30.88
CA ASN A 221 -10.77 -34.63 32.04
C ASN A 221 -9.88 -35.89 31.96
N GLU A 222 -9.28 -36.18 30.80
CA GLU A 222 -8.33 -37.28 30.58
C GLU A 222 -6.86 -36.79 30.61
N HIS A 223 -6.64 -35.50 30.88
CA HIS A 223 -5.36 -34.78 30.85
C HIS A 223 -4.71 -34.70 29.46
N ASP A 224 -5.49 -34.76 28.38
CA ASP A 224 -5.02 -34.42 27.03
C ASP A 224 -5.35 -32.97 26.70
N ILE A 225 -4.53 -32.34 25.85
CA ILE A 225 -4.74 -30.98 25.34
C ILE A 225 -6.02 -30.98 24.49
N HIS A 226 -6.96 -30.12 24.85
CA HIS A 226 -8.22 -29.95 24.17
C HIS A 226 -8.19 -28.81 23.14
N ALA A 227 -7.58 -27.69 23.52
CA ALA A 227 -7.39 -26.52 22.67
C ALA A 227 -6.14 -25.74 23.12
N GLU A 228 -5.50 -25.03 22.20
CA GLU A 228 -4.40 -24.10 22.46
C GLU A 228 -4.74 -22.75 21.81
N SER A 229 -4.30 -21.65 22.44
CA SER A 229 -4.35 -20.33 21.84
C SER A 229 -3.15 -20.09 20.93
N GLU A 230 -3.26 -19.13 20.02
CA GLU A 230 -2.09 -18.43 19.50
C GLU A 230 -1.34 -17.73 20.65
N SER A 231 -0.04 -17.45 20.46
CA SER A 231 0.74 -16.69 21.43
C SER A 231 0.51 -15.19 21.27
N VAL A 232 0.56 -14.48 22.39
CA VAL A 232 0.54 -13.01 22.45
C VAL A 232 1.87 -12.50 23.00
N GLU A 233 2.39 -11.40 22.45
CA GLU A 233 3.65 -10.81 22.90
C GLU A 233 3.39 -9.66 23.90
N ILE A 234 4.18 -9.62 24.97
CA ILE A 234 4.21 -8.50 25.91
C ILE A 234 5.27 -7.51 25.44
N VAL A 235 4.81 -6.40 24.87
CA VAL A 235 5.66 -5.30 24.40
C VAL A 235 5.85 -4.28 25.53
N ILE A 236 7.10 -3.95 25.87
CA ILE A 236 7.47 -2.93 26.86
C ILE A 236 8.10 -1.72 26.18
N GLU A 237 7.51 -0.53 26.37
CA GLU A 237 8.02 0.75 25.85
C GLU A 237 8.35 1.72 26.99
N ASP A 238 9.63 1.81 27.38
CA ASP A 238 10.10 2.84 28.30
C ASP A 238 10.70 4.02 27.51
N HIS A 239 9.93 5.07 27.26
CA HIS A 239 10.46 6.29 26.63
C HIS A 239 11.42 7.04 27.57
N GLU A 240 12.73 6.99 27.30
CA GLU A 240 13.70 7.90 27.90
C GLU A 240 13.55 9.32 27.31
N HIS A 241 12.95 10.24 28.06
CA HIS A 241 12.99 11.67 27.72
C HIS A 241 14.42 12.22 27.86
N GLY A 242 15.12 12.38 26.72
CA GLY A 242 16.38 13.12 26.63
C GLY A 242 16.16 14.64 26.60
N ASP A 243 16.65 15.35 27.62
CA ASP A 243 16.70 16.82 27.70
C ASP A 243 17.55 17.42 26.55
N HIS A 244 16.94 18.19 25.64
CA HIS A 244 17.66 18.99 24.64
C HIS A 244 17.87 20.44 25.10
N GLU A 245 19.14 20.83 25.32
CA GLU A 245 19.56 22.23 25.53
C GLU A 245 19.50 23.04 24.23
N HIS A 246 18.81 24.19 24.27
CA HIS A 246 18.73 25.16 23.17
C HIS A 246 20.04 25.95 22.96
N GLY A 247 20.62 25.87 21.76
CA GLY A 247 21.65 26.79 21.26
C GLY A 247 21.06 27.90 20.40
N GLY A 248 21.21 29.16 20.80
CA GLY A 248 20.63 30.34 20.14
C GLY A 248 21.37 30.81 18.87
N HIS A 249 20.59 31.28 17.90
CA HIS A 249 21.05 32.00 16.70
C HIS A 249 21.19 33.51 16.95
N GLU A 250 22.27 34.13 16.47
CA GLU A 250 22.37 35.58 16.22
C GLU A 250 22.57 35.84 14.71
N HIS A 251 21.78 36.79 14.21
CA HIS A 251 21.72 37.26 12.82
C HIS A 251 22.92 38.13 12.43
N GLY A 252 23.36 38.02 11.16
CA GLY A 252 24.27 38.97 10.51
C GLY A 252 23.67 39.50 9.21
N ASP A 253 23.39 40.80 9.17
CA ASP A 253 22.93 41.56 8.00
C ASP A 253 24.02 41.74 6.93
N HIS A 254 23.65 41.64 5.66
CA HIS A 254 24.48 41.97 4.50
C HIS A 254 24.16 43.37 3.94
N GLU A 255 25.19 44.21 3.81
CA GLU A 255 25.18 45.41 2.95
C GLU A 255 26.10 45.22 1.73
N HIS A 256 25.60 45.65 0.57
CA HIS A 256 26.26 45.66 -0.74
C HIS A 256 27.30 46.79 -0.90
N GLY A 257 28.32 46.55 -1.72
CA GLY A 257 29.25 47.58 -2.21
C GLY A 257 29.91 47.21 -3.54
N ASP A 258 29.82 48.13 -4.50
CA ASP A 258 30.21 48.09 -5.92
C ASP A 258 31.72 47.94 -6.22
N HIS A 259 32.07 47.32 -7.37
CA HIS A 259 32.63 47.98 -8.57
C HIS A 259 33.45 47.08 -9.53
N GLU A 260 32.99 47.09 -10.79
CA GLU A 260 33.67 47.17 -12.12
C GLU A 260 35.09 46.63 -12.44
N HIS A 261 35.09 45.80 -13.50
CA HIS A 261 35.94 45.72 -14.72
C HIS A 261 37.46 45.53 -14.68
N GLY A 262 37.93 44.51 -15.43
CA GLY A 262 39.26 44.48 -16.05
C GLY A 262 39.51 43.23 -16.90
N ASP A 263 39.58 43.42 -18.23
CA ASP A 263 39.99 42.45 -19.25
C ASP A 263 41.37 41.81 -18.99
N HIS A 264 41.57 40.53 -19.33
CA HIS A 264 42.43 40.10 -20.45
C HIS A 264 42.69 38.58 -20.53
N GLU A 265 42.87 38.18 -21.78
CA GLU A 265 43.15 36.86 -22.37
C GLU A 265 44.50 36.18 -22.06
N HIS A 266 44.48 34.86 -22.30
CA HIS A 266 45.51 33.95 -22.83
C HIS A 266 46.82 33.65 -22.07
N GLY A 267 47.09 32.35 -21.93
CA GLY A 267 48.43 31.78 -21.75
C GLY A 267 48.44 30.25 -21.70
N ASP A 268 48.70 29.61 -22.84
CA ASP A 268 49.12 28.20 -22.95
C ASP A 268 50.42 27.94 -22.16
N HIS A 269 50.58 26.72 -21.61
CA HIS A 269 51.89 26.02 -21.65
C HIS A 269 51.78 24.51 -21.35
N GLU A 270 52.28 23.73 -22.31
CA GLU A 270 52.59 22.30 -22.24
C GLU A 270 53.92 21.98 -21.50
N HIS A 271 54.03 20.69 -21.15
CA HIS A 271 55.20 19.81 -21.06
C HIS A 271 55.87 19.52 -19.70
N GLY A 272 56.03 18.21 -19.45
CA GLY A 272 57.08 17.65 -18.59
C GLY A 272 56.93 16.14 -18.33
N ASP A 273 57.41 15.30 -19.26
CA ASP A 273 57.68 13.87 -19.07
C ASP A 273 58.72 13.61 -17.98
N HIS A 274 58.67 12.44 -17.32
CA HIS A 274 59.87 11.65 -16.98
C HIS A 274 59.56 10.18 -16.64
N GLU A 275 60.27 9.30 -17.33
CA GLU A 275 60.27 7.83 -17.27
C GLU A 275 61.27 7.21 -16.25
N HIS A 276 60.93 5.97 -15.87
CA HIS A 276 61.72 4.75 -15.57
C HIS A 276 62.70 4.61 -14.39
N GLY A 277 62.55 3.47 -13.71
CA GLY A 277 63.57 2.74 -12.96
C GLY A 277 63.11 1.31 -12.62
N ASP A 278 63.63 0.33 -13.37
CA ASP A 278 63.51 -1.12 -13.17
C ASP A 278 64.27 -1.62 -11.93
N ASP A 279 63.84 -2.74 -11.35
CA ASP A 279 64.72 -3.78 -10.79
C ASP A 279 63.99 -5.14 -10.75
N GLU A 280 64.48 -6.10 -11.54
CA GLU A 280 64.11 -7.53 -11.54
C GLU A 280 65.02 -8.36 -10.61
N HIS A 281 64.45 -9.39 -9.96
CA HIS A 281 64.76 -10.83 -10.13
C HIS A 281 64.58 -11.66 -8.85
N GLY A 282 63.93 -12.83 -8.99
CA GLY A 282 64.26 -14.00 -8.15
C GLY A 282 63.19 -15.06 -7.89
N ASP A 283 62.72 -15.73 -8.96
CA ASP A 283 62.13 -17.08 -9.09
C ASP A 283 61.86 -17.97 -7.86
N HIS A 284 60.69 -18.61 -7.88
CA HIS A 284 60.59 -20.09 -7.91
C HIS A 284 59.23 -20.55 -8.50
N GLU A 285 59.30 -21.22 -9.65
CA GLU A 285 58.21 -21.99 -10.28
C GLU A 285 57.90 -23.27 -9.49
N HIS A 286 56.61 -23.57 -9.35
CA HIS A 286 56.08 -24.92 -9.51
C HIS A 286 54.74 -24.79 -10.24
N GLY A 287 54.66 -25.35 -11.43
CA GLY A 287 53.43 -25.39 -12.21
C GLY A 287 52.45 -26.40 -11.66
N ASP A 288 51.17 -26.09 -11.82
CA ASP A 288 50.13 -27.10 -11.93
C ASP A 288 49.10 -26.67 -12.98
N HIS A 289 48.45 -27.69 -13.51
CA HIS A 289 47.75 -27.76 -14.78
C HIS A 289 46.65 -26.70 -15.00
N GLU A 290 46.62 -26.12 -16.21
CA GLU A 290 45.40 -25.53 -16.79
C GLU A 290 44.32 -26.62 -16.90
N HIS A 291 43.44 -26.68 -15.90
CA HIS A 291 42.08 -27.16 -16.09
C HIS A 291 41.25 -25.94 -16.50
N GLY A 292 40.54 -26.02 -17.63
CA GLY A 292 39.52 -25.02 -17.94
C GLY A 292 38.55 -24.93 -16.77
N GLU A 293 38.14 -23.72 -16.39
CA GLU A 293 37.15 -23.48 -15.34
C GLU A 293 35.94 -24.36 -15.62
N LYS A 294 35.73 -25.36 -14.76
CA LYS A 294 34.53 -26.18 -14.77
C LYS A 294 33.48 -25.35 -14.07
N THR A 295 32.53 -24.82 -14.84
CA THR A 295 31.49 -23.93 -14.33
C THR A 295 30.31 -24.72 -13.81
N ILE A 296 29.89 -24.43 -12.57
CA ILE A 296 28.60 -24.88 -12.03
C ILE A 296 27.54 -23.86 -12.45
N SER A 297 26.40 -24.33 -12.94
CA SER A 297 25.21 -23.52 -13.18
C SER A 297 24.19 -23.69 -12.08
N ILE A 298 23.57 -22.59 -11.64
CA ILE A 298 22.40 -22.61 -10.76
C ILE A 298 21.16 -22.35 -11.62
N GLU A 299 20.18 -23.24 -11.52
CA GLU A 299 18.88 -23.14 -12.17
C GLU A 299 17.78 -22.94 -11.12
N GLY A 300 16.63 -22.40 -11.52
CA GLY A 300 15.46 -22.21 -10.65
C GLY A 300 15.35 -20.84 -9.96
N VAL A 301 16.26 -19.91 -10.28
CA VAL A 301 16.17 -18.51 -9.82
C VAL A 301 14.97 -17.85 -10.50
N ALA A 302 14.00 -17.40 -9.72
CA ALA A 302 12.87 -16.61 -10.21
C ALA A 302 13.34 -15.18 -10.56
N HIS A 303 12.59 -14.50 -11.43
CA HIS A 303 12.87 -13.11 -11.81
C HIS A 303 12.84 -12.17 -10.60
N HIS A 304 11.84 -12.37 -9.74
CA HIS A 304 11.77 -11.82 -8.40
C HIS A 304 11.00 -12.81 -7.54
N TYR A 305 11.18 -12.69 -6.23
CA TYR A 305 10.39 -13.36 -5.21
C TYR A 305 9.57 -12.30 -4.47
N HIS A 306 8.45 -12.70 -3.89
CA HIS A 306 7.82 -11.95 -2.81
C HIS A 306 8.32 -12.46 -1.46
N THR A 307 8.28 -11.62 -0.43
CA THR A 307 8.59 -12.06 0.93
C THR A 307 7.68 -13.23 1.30
N GLY A 308 8.28 -14.34 1.72
CA GLY A 308 7.58 -15.58 2.05
C GLY A 308 7.53 -16.62 0.91
N ASP A 309 7.97 -16.29 -0.31
CA ASP A 309 8.04 -17.26 -1.39
C ASP A 309 9.07 -18.36 -1.12
N GLU A 310 8.77 -19.57 -1.58
CA GLU A 310 9.74 -20.67 -1.55
C GLU A 310 10.76 -20.54 -2.69
N VAL A 311 12.02 -20.27 -2.33
CA VAL A 311 13.17 -20.28 -3.22
C VAL A 311 13.61 -21.73 -3.43
N ASN A 312 13.53 -22.22 -4.66
CA ASN A 312 13.92 -23.58 -5.03
C ASN A 312 14.99 -23.54 -6.14
N LEU A 313 16.27 -23.73 -5.78
CA LEU A 313 17.39 -23.70 -6.71
C LEU A 313 18.01 -25.09 -6.88
N THR A 314 18.58 -25.33 -8.06
CA THR A 314 19.32 -26.57 -8.35
C THR A 314 20.66 -26.25 -9.00
N ALA A 315 21.75 -26.75 -8.41
CA ALA A 315 23.09 -26.66 -8.96
C ALA A 315 23.38 -27.86 -9.88
N SER A 316 24.00 -27.60 -11.03
CA SER A 316 24.36 -28.62 -12.02
C SER A 316 25.75 -28.38 -12.61
N ILE A 317 26.40 -29.45 -13.09
CA ILE A 317 27.73 -29.40 -13.72
C ILE A 317 27.73 -30.25 -15.01
N GLU A 318 28.42 -29.79 -16.05
CA GLU A 318 28.38 -30.44 -17.38
C GLU A 318 29.09 -31.81 -17.44
N GLU A 319 30.04 -32.09 -16.55
CA GLU A 319 30.81 -33.34 -16.54
C GLU A 319 30.74 -34.06 -15.18
N ASP A 320 30.12 -35.23 -15.17
CA ASP A 320 29.91 -36.08 -14.00
C ASP A 320 31.11 -37.04 -13.80
N GLU A 321 32.16 -36.57 -13.14
CA GLU A 321 33.26 -37.42 -12.67
C GLU A 321 33.72 -37.04 -11.24
N GLY A 322 33.42 -37.89 -10.24
CA GLY A 322 34.22 -38.07 -9.02
C GLY A 322 34.14 -37.01 -7.92
N TYR A 323 32.93 -36.62 -7.50
CA TYR A 323 32.68 -35.68 -6.39
C TYR A 323 32.00 -36.35 -5.19
N ASP A 324 32.14 -35.74 -4.01
CA ASP A 324 31.63 -36.26 -2.73
C ASP A 324 30.28 -35.62 -2.36
N HIS A 325 30.25 -34.30 -2.14
CA HIS A 325 29.05 -33.59 -1.70
C HIS A 325 29.03 -32.11 -2.14
N TRP A 326 27.86 -31.49 -2.05
CA TRP A 326 27.63 -30.08 -2.33
C TRP A 326 27.61 -29.26 -1.04
N HIS A 327 28.05 -28.00 -1.11
CA HIS A 327 27.75 -26.99 -0.11
C HIS A 327 27.13 -25.77 -0.77
N TRP A 328 26.15 -25.19 -0.08
CA TRP A 328 25.57 -23.90 -0.43
C TRP A 328 26.10 -22.83 0.51
N TYR A 329 26.31 -21.64 -0.05
CA TYR A 329 26.75 -20.47 0.67
C TYR A 329 25.80 -19.31 0.42
N THR A 330 25.56 -18.54 1.46
CA THR A 330 24.81 -17.30 1.42
C THR A 330 25.69 -16.13 1.82
N ARG A 331 25.38 -14.95 1.29
CA ARG A 331 26.00 -13.69 1.72
C ARG A 331 24.95 -12.60 1.73
N GLU A 332 24.84 -11.94 2.88
CA GLU A 332 23.93 -10.80 3.03
C GLU A 332 24.46 -9.56 2.29
N PRO A 333 23.57 -8.69 1.79
CA PRO A 333 23.97 -7.45 1.14
C PRO A 333 24.87 -6.59 2.02
N GLY A 334 26.06 -6.27 1.52
CA GLY A 334 27.02 -5.39 2.21
C GLY A 334 27.98 -6.11 3.17
N GLU A 335 27.80 -7.41 3.39
CA GLU A 335 28.77 -8.23 4.12
C GLU A 335 29.90 -8.72 3.20
N GLU A 336 31.11 -8.86 3.74
CA GLU A 336 32.27 -9.32 2.97
C GLU A 336 32.46 -10.85 3.02
N GLU A 337 31.92 -11.51 4.05
CA GLU A 337 32.13 -12.94 4.30
C GLU A 337 30.95 -13.80 3.83
N TRP A 338 31.24 -15.02 3.36
CA TRP A 338 30.25 -16.02 2.95
C TRP A 338 29.94 -16.97 4.11
N GLU A 339 28.67 -17.21 4.37
CA GLU A 339 28.21 -18.17 5.37
C GLU A 339 27.82 -19.50 4.71
N VAL A 340 28.09 -20.62 5.41
CA VAL A 340 27.74 -21.96 4.93
C VAL A 340 26.33 -22.28 5.38
N VAL A 341 25.49 -22.81 4.49
CA VAL A 341 24.15 -23.30 4.85
C VAL A 341 24.24 -24.77 5.30
N PRO A 342 24.16 -25.07 6.61
CA PRO A 342 24.62 -26.35 7.17
C PRO A 342 23.70 -27.54 6.86
N GLU A 343 22.44 -27.31 6.48
CA GLU A 343 21.45 -28.37 6.24
C GLU A 343 21.35 -28.83 4.77
N LEU A 344 22.04 -28.15 3.85
CA LEU A 344 21.93 -28.37 2.41
C LEU A 344 23.20 -29.02 1.84
N ALA A 345 23.30 -30.34 1.93
CA ALA A 345 24.43 -31.13 1.41
C ALA A 345 24.22 -31.68 -0.02
N GLY A 346 23.07 -31.39 -0.63
CA GLY A 346 22.67 -31.84 -1.96
C GLY A 346 22.79 -30.76 -3.02
N ALA A 347 22.52 -31.12 -4.27
CA ALA A 347 22.48 -30.19 -5.39
C ALA A 347 21.25 -29.26 -5.36
N GLU A 348 20.36 -29.41 -4.39
CA GLU A 348 19.14 -28.61 -4.23
C GLU A 348 19.33 -27.62 -3.08
N TYR A 349 18.84 -26.41 -3.27
CA TYR A 349 18.73 -25.37 -2.25
C TYR A 349 17.27 -24.96 -2.12
N THR A 350 16.78 -25.01 -0.89
CA THR A 350 15.41 -24.62 -0.54
C THR A 350 15.46 -23.65 0.62
N ALA A 351 14.90 -22.46 0.44
CA ALA A 351 14.80 -21.44 1.47
C ALA A 351 13.51 -20.63 1.29
N ILE A 352 13.18 -19.82 2.29
CA ILE A 352 12.15 -18.78 2.16
C ILE A 352 12.82 -17.48 1.75
N ALA A 353 12.22 -16.76 0.81
CA ALA A 353 12.64 -15.42 0.44
C ALA A 353 12.31 -14.45 1.58
N GLU A 354 13.29 -14.13 2.42
CA GLU A 354 13.14 -13.20 3.57
C GLU A 354 13.99 -11.94 3.43
N MET A 355 15.03 -11.96 2.58
CA MET A 355 15.99 -10.89 2.45
C MET A 355 16.27 -10.56 0.98
N ASN A 356 15.95 -9.32 0.58
CA ASN A 356 16.28 -8.80 -0.73
C ASN A 356 17.80 -8.66 -0.90
N GLY A 357 18.30 -9.08 -2.06
CA GLY A 357 19.72 -9.00 -2.40
C GLY A 357 20.59 -10.10 -1.76
N LEU A 358 19.96 -11.12 -1.16
CA LEU A 358 20.71 -12.26 -0.63
C LEU A 358 21.43 -12.98 -1.78
N GLU A 359 22.75 -13.04 -1.72
CA GLU A 359 23.52 -13.74 -2.74
C GLU A 359 23.69 -15.21 -2.34
N VAL A 360 23.46 -16.11 -3.29
CA VAL A 360 23.54 -17.56 -3.11
C VAL A 360 24.53 -18.13 -4.11
N LYS A 361 25.42 -19.02 -3.66
CA LYS A 361 26.31 -19.79 -4.56
C LYS A 361 26.47 -21.23 -4.11
N ALA A 362 26.80 -22.10 -5.06
CA ALA A 362 27.04 -23.52 -4.81
C ALA A 362 28.52 -23.86 -5.05
N ALA A 363 29.08 -24.69 -4.18
CA ALA A 363 30.39 -25.31 -4.39
C ALA A 363 30.29 -26.84 -4.32
N LEU A 364 30.99 -27.49 -5.24
CA LEU A 364 31.11 -28.94 -5.29
C LEU A 364 32.45 -29.35 -4.68
N PHE A 365 32.46 -30.36 -3.80
CA PHE A 365 33.67 -30.85 -3.15
C PHE A 365 34.08 -32.23 -3.69
N ASP A 366 35.40 -32.47 -3.76
CA ASP A 366 35.96 -33.76 -4.12
C ASP A 366 36.10 -34.72 -2.92
N ASP A 367 36.48 -35.98 -3.19
CA ASP A 367 36.70 -37.01 -2.17
C ASP A 367 37.77 -36.64 -1.11
N GLU A 368 38.66 -35.69 -1.40
CA GLU A 368 39.69 -35.19 -0.49
C GLU A 368 39.22 -33.97 0.32
N HIS A 369 37.94 -33.57 0.18
CA HIS A 369 37.33 -32.37 0.76
C HIS A 369 37.97 -31.06 0.27
N GLY A 370 38.51 -31.06 -0.95
CA GLY A 370 38.88 -29.86 -1.69
C GLY A 370 37.70 -29.32 -2.51
N ILE A 371 37.67 -28.00 -2.73
CA ILE A 371 36.70 -27.39 -3.65
C ILE A 371 37.05 -27.83 -5.08
N TYR A 372 36.13 -28.56 -5.70
CA TYR A 372 36.25 -29.09 -7.05
C TYR A 372 35.76 -28.09 -8.10
N ALA A 373 34.68 -27.36 -7.81
CA ALA A 373 34.15 -26.26 -8.63
C ALA A 373 33.25 -25.33 -7.78
N GLU A 374 33.09 -24.08 -8.21
CA GLU A 374 32.14 -23.11 -7.64
C GLU A 374 31.26 -22.51 -8.75
N SER A 375 30.03 -22.14 -8.42
CA SER A 375 29.16 -21.34 -9.29
C SER A 375 29.46 -19.86 -9.17
N GLU A 376 29.03 -19.08 -10.16
CA GLU A 376 28.77 -17.66 -9.94
C GLU A 376 27.67 -17.51 -8.87
N ALA A 377 27.68 -16.37 -8.18
CA ALA A 377 26.60 -16.03 -7.25
C ALA A 377 25.35 -15.64 -8.03
N VAL A 378 24.19 -16.08 -7.54
CA VAL A 378 22.88 -15.61 -7.97
C VAL A 378 22.28 -14.79 -6.85
N GLU A 379 21.56 -13.73 -7.20
CA GLU A 379 20.94 -12.83 -6.23
C GLU A 379 19.45 -13.18 -6.09
N ILE A 380 18.99 -13.34 -4.85
CA ILE A 380 17.57 -13.42 -4.53
C ILE A 380 17.04 -11.99 -4.53
N VAL A 381 16.42 -11.61 -5.63
CA VAL A 381 15.73 -10.33 -5.75
C VAL A 381 14.34 -10.50 -5.18
N ILE A 382 14.07 -9.84 -4.06
CA ILE A 382 12.71 -9.73 -3.52
C ILE A 382 12.12 -8.43 -4.07
N ASP A 383 11.06 -8.56 -4.85
CA ASP A 383 10.26 -7.46 -5.38
C ASP A 383 8.88 -7.54 -4.75
N ASP A 384 8.86 -7.30 -3.46
CA ASP A 384 7.65 -6.82 -2.85
C ASP A 384 7.50 -5.38 -3.30
N HIS A 385 6.65 -5.17 -4.30
CA HIS A 385 6.16 -3.85 -4.66
C HIS A 385 5.44 -3.26 -3.43
N HIS A 386 6.23 -2.74 -2.49
CA HIS A 386 5.83 -2.08 -1.27
C HIS A 386 5.78 -0.59 -1.56
N GLY A 387 4.69 0.06 -1.15
CA GLY A 387 4.72 1.52 -1.02
C GLY A 387 5.89 1.85 -0.11
N ASP A 388 6.63 2.91 -0.42
CA ASP A 388 7.92 3.32 0.19
C ASP A 388 7.90 3.45 1.73
N ASN A 389 6.77 3.19 2.40
CA ASN A 389 6.51 3.39 3.81
C ASN A 389 5.73 2.24 4.50
N GLY A 390 5.61 1.05 3.88
CA GLY A 390 4.79 -0.05 4.44
C GLY A 390 3.27 0.15 4.30
N ILE A 391 2.86 1.31 3.81
CA ILE A 391 1.51 1.65 3.35
C ILE A 391 1.31 0.88 2.05
N GLY A 392 0.43 -0.13 2.03
CA GLY A 392 0.23 -0.99 0.87
C GLY A 392 -0.20 -0.26 -0.42
N ASP A 393 -0.45 -1.01 -1.49
CA ASP A 393 -0.83 -0.48 -2.80
C ASP A 393 -2.11 0.42 -2.70
N PRO A 394 -2.02 1.73 -2.99
CA PRO A 394 -3.12 2.67 -2.81
C PRO A 394 -4.17 2.63 -3.92
N HIS A 395 -3.96 1.87 -5.01
CA HIS A 395 -4.82 1.90 -6.21
C HIS A 395 -6.10 1.06 -6.09
N VAL A 396 -6.66 1.00 -4.88
CA VAL A 396 -7.86 0.22 -4.52
C VAL A 396 -9.07 0.53 -5.40
N PHE A 397 -9.19 1.77 -5.88
CA PHE A 397 -10.30 2.25 -6.70
C PHE A 397 -10.27 1.71 -8.14
N LEU A 398 -9.22 0.99 -8.56
CA LEU A 398 -9.22 0.28 -9.84
C LEU A 398 -9.95 -1.06 -9.75
N ASP A 399 -10.07 -1.64 -8.56
CA ASP A 399 -10.85 -2.85 -8.32
C ASP A 399 -12.35 -2.50 -8.22
N PRO A 400 -13.22 -3.01 -9.12
CA PRO A 400 -14.65 -2.67 -9.08
C PRO A 400 -15.36 -3.17 -7.82
N ILE A 401 -14.89 -4.24 -7.19
CA ILE A 401 -15.47 -4.79 -5.96
C ILE A 401 -15.07 -3.94 -4.77
N ILE A 402 -13.78 -3.58 -4.64
CA ILE A 402 -13.35 -2.64 -3.59
C ILE A 402 -14.02 -1.27 -3.78
N SER A 403 -14.22 -0.85 -5.02
CA SER A 403 -14.96 0.38 -5.35
C SER A 403 -16.41 0.38 -4.83
N ILE A 404 -17.05 -0.79 -4.68
CA ILE A 404 -18.38 -0.89 -4.05
C ILE A 404 -18.29 -0.54 -2.57
N ASP A 405 -17.23 -0.96 -1.88
CA ASP A 405 -17.01 -0.65 -0.46
C ASP A 405 -16.73 0.84 -0.26
N LEU A 406 -15.89 1.44 -1.12
CA LEU A 406 -15.65 2.89 -1.14
C LEU A 406 -16.96 3.67 -1.37
N ALA A 407 -17.76 3.23 -2.36
CA ALA A 407 -19.07 3.81 -2.64
C ALA A 407 -20.06 3.65 -1.47
N ASN A 408 -19.97 2.55 -0.71
CA ASN A 408 -20.83 2.32 0.45
C ASN A 408 -20.50 3.31 1.58
N LYS A 409 -19.21 3.55 1.86
CA LYS A 409 -18.77 4.55 2.85
C LYS A 409 -19.24 5.97 2.48
N ILE A 410 -19.13 6.32 1.19
CA ILE A 410 -19.67 7.58 0.66
C ILE A 410 -21.19 7.67 0.89
N LYS A 411 -21.94 6.60 0.56
CA LYS A 411 -23.39 6.56 0.77
C LYS A 411 -23.75 6.73 2.25
N GLU A 412 -23.03 6.08 3.17
CA GLU A 412 -23.25 6.21 4.62
C GLU A 412 -23.07 7.65 5.11
N MET A 413 -21.99 8.31 4.69
CA MET A 413 -21.77 9.72 4.98
C MET A 413 -22.88 10.61 4.40
N LEU A 414 -23.29 10.39 3.15
CA LEU A 414 -24.36 11.18 2.54
C LEU A 414 -25.68 11.02 3.32
N VAL A 415 -25.99 9.81 3.80
CA VAL A 415 -27.16 9.55 4.66
C VAL A 415 -27.02 10.26 6.01
N GLU A 416 -25.83 10.35 6.57
CA GLU A 416 -25.58 11.12 7.81
C GLU A 416 -25.82 12.62 7.60
N LEU A 417 -25.33 13.18 6.48
CA LEU A 417 -25.42 14.61 6.15
C LEU A 417 -26.84 15.03 5.74
N LEU A 418 -27.57 14.18 4.99
CA LEU A 418 -28.95 14.43 4.54
C LEU A 418 -29.87 13.21 4.79
N PRO A 419 -30.25 12.94 6.06
CA PRO A 419 -31.03 11.75 6.42
C PRO A 419 -32.39 11.64 5.73
N GLU A 420 -33.00 12.77 5.36
CA GLU A 420 -34.28 12.77 4.64
C GLU A 420 -34.18 12.23 3.20
N GLN A 421 -32.96 12.14 2.64
CA GLN A 421 -32.70 11.60 1.29
C GLN A 421 -32.16 10.16 1.30
N GLU A 422 -32.18 9.47 2.46
CA GLU A 422 -31.63 8.12 2.63
C GLU A 422 -32.07 7.14 1.53
N THR A 423 -33.39 7.02 1.28
CA THR A 423 -33.91 6.12 0.24
C THR A 423 -33.40 6.48 -1.16
N TYR A 424 -33.19 7.76 -1.45
CA TYR A 424 -32.68 8.20 -2.75
C TYR A 424 -31.21 7.78 -2.93
N PHE A 425 -30.38 7.99 -1.90
CA PHE A 425 -28.98 7.57 -1.92
C PHE A 425 -28.83 6.06 -1.99
N GLU A 426 -29.67 5.30 -1.27
CA GLU A 426 -29.69 3.83 -1.35
C GLU A 426 -30.06 3.32 -2.75
N GLU A 427 -31.09 3.90 -3.38
CA GLU A 427 -31.50 3.51 -4.73
C GLU A 427 -30.40 3.79 -5.77
N ASN A 428 -29.72 4.93 -5.66
CA ASN A 428 -28.60 5.28 -6.54
C ASN A 428 -27.36 4.41 -6.31
N PHE A 429 -27.04 4.12 -5.04
CA PHE A 429 -25.95 3.21 -4.67
C PHE A 429 -26.17 1.83 -5.28
N VAL A 430 -27.39 1.27 -5.19
CA VAL A 430 -27.70 -0.04 -5.81
C VAL A 430 -27.49 -0.02 -7.33
N GLU A 431 -27.83 1.06 -8.02
CA GLU A 431 -27.58 1.18 -9.46
C GLU A 431 -26.07 1.29 -9.77
N LEU A 432 -25.31 2.04 -8.97
CA LEU A 432 -23.85 2.10 -9.09
C LEU A 432 -23.20 0.73 -8.85
N THR A 433 -23.57 0.03 -7.78
CA THR A 433 -23.10 -1.33 -7.47
C THR A 433 -23.29 -2.27 -8.65
N LYS A 434 -24.47 -2.26 -9.26
CA LYS A 434 -24.75 -3.09 -10.43
C LYS A 434 -23.84 -2.75 -11.63
N GLN A 435 -23.52 -1.48 -11.84
CA GLN A 435 -22.60 -1.07 -12.91
C GLN A 435 -21.18 -1.54 -12.60
N LEU A 436 -20.74 -1.46 -11.35
CA LEU A 436 -19.43 -1.97 -10.90
C LEU A 436 -19.32 -3.49 -11.02
N GLU A 437 -20.35 -4.24 -10.62
CA GLU A 437 -20.44 -5.69 -10.84
C GLU A 437 -20.38 -6.06 -12.33
N GLU A 438 -21.00 -5.24 -13.20
CA GLU A 438 -20.91 -5.44 -14.66
C GLU A 438 -19.48 -5.22 -15.19
N ILE A 439 -18.74 -4.26 -14.62
CA ILE A 439 -17.32 -4.04 -14.93
C ILE A 439 -16.47 -5.20 -14.43
N ASP A 440 -16.68 -5.67 -13.20
CA ASP A 440 -15.98 -6.83 -12.63
C ASP A 440 -16.14 -8.06 -13.53
N GLN A 441 -17.37 -8.38 -13.93
CA GLN A 441 -17.64 -9.49 -14.83
C GLN A 441 -16.92 -9.32 -16.18
N GLN A 442 -16.94 -8.12 -16.75
CA GLN A 442 -16.28 -7.85 -18.03
C GLN A 442 -14.76 -7.98 -17.93
N LEU A 443 -14.13 -7.46 -16.87
CA LEU A 443 -12.69 -7.63 -16.64
C LEU A 443 -12.32 -9.12 -16.51
N ALA A 444 -13.07 -9.86 -15.69
CA ALA A 444 -12.86 -11.29 -15.53
C ALA A 444 -12.99 -12.05 -16.86
N GLU A 445 -14.04 -11.77 -17.65
CA GLU A 445 -14.24 -12.38 -18.95
C GLU A 445 -13.16 -11.99 -19.97
N THR A 446 -12.75 -10.72 -20.02
CA THR A 446 -11.72 -10.24 -20.94
C THR A 446 -10.36 -10.88 -20.64
N ILE A 447 -9.93 -10.87 -19.38
CA ILE A 447 -8.60 -11.39 -18.99
C ILE A 447 -8.57 -12.92 -19.08
N SER A 448 -9.61 -13.62 -18.62
CA SER A 448 -9.62 -15.10 -18.65
C SER A 448 -9.71 -15.71 -20.05
N ASN A 449 -10.24 -14.98 -21.03
CA ASN A 449 -10.35 -15.44 -22.42
C ASN A 449 -9.19 -14.97 -23.31
N ALA A 450 -8.26 -14.18 -22.78
CA ALA A 450 -7.18 -13.62 -23.57
C ALA A 450 -6.10 -14.66 -23.93
N ASP A 451 -5.39 -14.41 -25.05
CA ASP A 451 -4.28 -15.25 -25.49
C ASP A 451 -3.05 -15.09 -24.59
N HIS A 452 -2.87 -13.92 -23.98
CA HIS A 452 -1.80 -13.56 -23.06
C HIS A 452 -2.38 -12.93 -21.78
N ASN A 453 -1.61 -12.91 -20.69
CA ASN A 453 -1.99 -12.27 -19.42
C ASN A 453 -1.03 -11.15 -18.99
N GLN A 454 0.07 -10.94 -19.71
CA GLN A 454 1.09 -9.94 -19.38
C GLN A 454 0.81 -8.58 -20.05
N ILE A 455 0.95 -7.48 -19.31
CA ILE A 455 0.90 -6.11 -19.83
C ILE A 455 2.08 -5.28 -19.34
N ILE A 456 2.63 -4.41 -20.20
CA ILE A 456 3.61 -3.41 -19.76
C ILE A 456 2.87 -2.12 -19.40
N VAL A 457 3.10 -1.60 -18.20
CA VAL A 457 2.41 -0.42 -17.64
C VAL A 457 3.41 0.66 -17.27
N SER A 458 3.00 1.93 -17.38
CA SER A 458 3.88 3.07 -17.08
C SER A 458 4.27 3.13 -15.61
N HIS A 459 3.38 2.77 -14.69
CA HIS A 459 3.66 2.60 -13.26
C HIS A 459 2.77 1.48 -12.69
N ALA A 460 3.11 0.95 -11.51
CA ALA A 460 2.56 -0.29 -10.96
C ALA A 460 1.13 -0.19 -10.35
N ALA A 461 0.19 0.48 -11.02
CA ALA A 461 -1.14 0.75 -10.48
C ALA A 461 -2.10 -0.46 -10.44
N TYR A 462 -1.79 -1.55 -11.15
CA TYR A 462 -2.80 -2.56 -11.51
C TYR A 462 -2.73 -3.84 -10.68
N GLY A 463 -2.09 -3.79 -9.50
CA GLY A 463 -1.85 -4.95 -8.63
C GLY A 463 -3.14 -5.66 -8.19
N TYR A 464 -4.22 -4.92 -7.96
CA TYR A 464 -5.52 -5.49 -7.62
C TYR A 464 -6.14 -6.30 -8.78
N TRP A 465 -5.85 -5.95 -10.04
CA TRP A 465 -6.29 -6.76 -11.18
C TRP A 465 -5.46 -8.02 -11.34
N GLU A 466 -4.18 -7.99 -10.98
CA GLU A 466 -3.35 -9.20 -10.92
C GLU A 466 -3.93 -10.21 -9.93
N GLN A 467 -4.20 -9.74 -8.70
CA GLN A 467 -4.74 -10.57 -7.64
C GLN A 467 -6.12 -11.15 -7.99
N ARG A 468 -7.02 -10.34 -8.56
CA ARG A 468 -8.41 -10.75 -8.78
C ARG A 468 -8.61 -11.56 -10.07
N TYR A 469 -7.94 -11.15 -11.15
CA TYR A 469 -8.23 -11.66 -12.49
C TYR A 469 -7.09 -12.48 -13.11
N GLY A 470 -5.91 -12.54 -12.48
CA GLY A 470 -4.75 -13.26 -13.00
C GLY A 470 -4.01 -12.52 -14.12
N LEU A 471 -4.19 -11.20 -14.20
CA LEU A 471 -3.33 -10.31 -14.99
C LEU A 471 -1.91 -10.34 -14.41
N GLU A 472 -0.91 -10.06 -15.23
CA GLU A 472 0.48 -9.89 -14.80
C GLU A 472 0.97 -8.54 -15.33
N GLN A 473 1.30 -7.61 -14.45
CA GLN A 473 1.80 -6.30 -14.82
C GLN A 473 3.33 -6.30 -14.81
N LEU A 474 3.91 -5.73 -15.87
CA LEU A 474 5.33 -5.43 -15.98
C LEU A 474 5.46 -3.91 -15.92
N SER A 475 5.82 -3.40 -14.75
CA SER A 475 5.84 -1.96 -14.49
C SER A 475 7.17 -1.33 -14.91
N ILE A 476 7.10 -0.11 -15.47
CA ILE A 476 8.29 0.70 -15.78
C ILE A 476 8.71 1.52 -14.56
N LEU A 477 7.75 2.12 -13.87
CA LEU A 477 7.93 2.85 -12.62
C LEU A 477 7.30 2.05 -11.47
N GLY A 478 7.66 2.38 -10.23
CA GLY A 478 7.08 1.75 -9.03
C GLY A 478 5.59 2.05 -8.83
N LEU A 479 5.11 1.87 -7.59
CA LEU A 479 3.72 2.20 -7.21
C LEU A 479 3.43 3.69 -7.34
N SER A 480 4.45 4.54 -7.29
CA SER A 480 4.33 5.96 -7.59
C SER A 480 4.99 6.29 -8.93
N SER A 481 4.41 7.24 -9.67
CA SER A 481 5.03 7.88 -10.83
C SER A 481 6.40 8.52 -10.54
N THR A 482 6.72 8.77 -9.26
CA THR A 482 7.97 9.37 -8.81
C THR A 482 9.04 8.34 -8.42
N GLN A 483 8.67 7.06 -8.33
CA GLN A 483 9.58 5.96 -8.04
C GLN A 483 10.24 5.46 -9.33
N GLU A 484 11.42 6.00 -9.64
CA GLU A 484 12.18 5.60 -10.82
C GLU A 484 12.86 4.22 -10.63
N PRO A 485 12.89 3.38 -11.68
CA PRO A 485 13.56 2.09 -11.66
C PRO A 485 15.09 2.23 -11.73
N SER A 486 15.79 1.21 -11.24
CA SER A 486 17.21 1.04 -11.49
C SER A 486 17.51 0.69 -12.96
N GLN A 487 18.76 0.88 -13.39
CA GLN A 487 19.19 0.48 -14.73
C GLN A 487 19.08 -1.04 -14.95
N ALA A 488 19.30 -1.83 -13.91
CA ALA A 488 19.19 -3.29 -13.98
C ALA A 488 17.73 -3.70 -14.22
N GLN A 489 16.78 -3.11 -13.48
CA GLN A 489 15.34 -3.33 -13.68
C GLN A 489 14.89 -2.95 -15.09
N LEU A 490 15.38 -1.83 -15.64
CA LEU A 490 15.05 -1.44 -17.02
C LEU A 490 15.59 -2.41 -18.07
N VAL A 491 16.83 -2.89 -17.90
CA VAL A 491 17.42 -3.88 -18.81
C VAL A 491 16.64 -5.18 -18.75
N GLU A 492 16.25 -5.60 -17.56
CA GLU A 492 15.49 -6.83 -17.38
C GLU A 492 14.09 -6.72 -17.97
N LEU A 493 13.38 -5.62 -17.73
CA LEU A 493 12.09 -5.35 -18.35
C LEU A 493 12.18 -5.44 -19.89
N VAL A 494 13.23 -4.87 -20.49
CA VAL A 494 13.48 -4.95 -21.93
C VAL A 494 13.73 -6.39 -22.38
N ASN A 495 14.46 -7.19 -21.60
CA ASN A 495 14.69 -8.61 -21.91
C ASN A 495 13.38 -9.38 -21.88
N VAL A 496 12.64 -9.31 -20.77
CA VAL A 496 11.34 -9.98 -20.58
C VAL A 496 10.36 -9.59 -21.68
N ALA A 497 10.28 -8.30 -22.02
CA ALA A 497 9.39 -7.82 -23.08
C ALA A 497 9.75 -8.40 -24.46
N ASN A 498 11.04 -8.49 -24.78
CA ASN A 498 11.50 -9.06 -26.05
C ASN A 498 11.35 -10.59 -26.10
N GLU A 499 11.60 -11.28 -24.99
CA GLU A 499 11.47 -12.74 -24.90
C GLU A 499 10.02 -13.21 -25.03
N ASN A 500 9.09 -12.47 -24.43
CA ASN A 500 7.65 -12.73 -24.52
C ASN A 500 6.99 -12.07 -25.75
N ASP A 501 7.77 -11.42 -26.62
CA ASP A 501 7.32 -10.76 -27.85
C ASP A 501 6.17 -9.75 -27.61
N LEU A 502 6.24 -9.03 -26.48
CA LEU A 502 5.21 -8.10 -26.04
C LEU A 502 5.04 -6.94 -27.03
N LYS A 503 3.81 -6.72 -27.48
CA LYS A 503 3.50 -5.78 -28.57
C LYS A 503 3.13 -4.39 -28.12
N TYR A 504 2.76 -4.22 -26.85
CA TYR A 504 2.13 -3.01 -26.36
C TYR A 504 2.76 -2.53 -25.07
N VAL A 505 2.91 -1.21 -24.97
CA VAL A 505 3.15 -0.49 -23.71
C VAL A 505 1.92 0.36 -23.43
N THR A 506 1.35 0.22 -22.25
CA THR A 506 0.24 1.03 -21.82
C THR A 506 0.74 2.27 -21.08
N PHE A 507 0.13 3.41 -21.40
CA PHE A 507 0.41 4.70 -20.78
C PHE A 507 -0.85 5.25 -20.13
N GLU A 508 -0.64 6.02 -19.09
CA GLU A 508 -1.71 6.81 -18.48
C GLU A 508 -2.04 8.02 -19.32
N ASN A 509 -3.29 8.49 -19.23
CA ASN A 509 -3.73 9.62 -20.04
C ASN A 509 -3.57 10.98 -19.34
N ASN A 510 -3.35 10.98 -18.03
CA ASN A 510 -3.18 12.16 -17.20
C ASN A 510 -1.72 12.55 -17.03
N VAL A 511 -0.76 11.62 -17.12
CA VAL A 511 0.67 11.87 -16.88
C VAL A 511 1.54 11.34 -18.02
N SER A 512 2.55 12.11 -18.44
CA SER A 512 3.55 11.67 -19.43
C SER A 512 4.80 11.11 -18.74
N SER A 513 5.33 9.98 -19.22
CA SER A 513 6.58 9.40 -18.72
C SER A 513 7.62 9.28 -19.83
N THR A 514 8.71 10.05 -19.72
CA THR A 514 9.84 9.99 -20.67
C THR A 514 10.56 8.64 -20.60
N ILE A 515 10.66 8.03 -19.42
CA ILE A 515 11.27 6.71 -19.27
C ILE A 515 10.43 5.67 -20.00
N ALA A 516 9.10 5.72 -19.86
CA ALA A 516 8.22 4.79 -20.55
C ALA A 516 8.28 4.93 -22.08
N GLU A 517 8.38 6.16 -22.60
CA GLU A 517 8.60 6.41 -24.04
C GLU A 517 9.92 5.81 -24.55
N VAL A 518 10.99 5.88 -23.76
CA VAL A 518 12.29 5.28 -24.12
C VAL A 518 12.18 3.76 -24.17
N ILE A 519 11.57 3.14 -23.15
CA ILE A 519 11.39 1.69 -23.11
C ILE A 519 10.51 1.22 -24.26
N GLN A 520 9.38 1.89 -24.51
CA GLN A 520 8.52 1.61 -25.67
C GLN A 520 9.32 1.62 -26.98
N SER A 521 10.18 2.63 -27.18
CA SER A 521 11.00 2.74 -28.39
C SER A 521 12.06 1.65 -28.50
N GLU A 522 12.63 1.21 -27.38
CA GLU A 522 13.68 0.18 -27.35
C GLU A 522 13.13 -1.20 -27.71
N ILE A 523 11.96 -1.56 -27.16
CA ILE A 523 11.30 -2.83 -27.45
C ILE A 523 10.49 -2.81 -28.76
N GLY A 524 10.27 -1.61 -29.34
CA GLY A 524 9.53 -1.44 -30.59
C GLY A 524 8.02 -1.70 -30.47
N ALA A 525 7.45 -1.50 -29.28
CA ALA A 525 6.04 -1.71 -28.97
C ALA A 525 5.14 -0.52 -29.40
N GLU A 526 3.88 -0.82 -29.67
CA GLU A 526 2.84 0.18 -29.89
C GLU A 526 2.33 0.74 -28.55
N SER A 527 1.93 2.02 -28.52
CA SER A 527 1.39 2.64 -27.31
C SER A 527 -0.13 2.45 -27.23
N LEU A 528 -0.61 2.01 -26.09
CA LEU A 528 -2.03 2.00 -25.72
C LEU A 528 -2.28 2.92 -24.51
N ILE A 529 -3.54 3.27 -24.27
CA ILE A 529 -3.92 4.15 -23.15
C ILE A 529 -4.72 3.36 -22.12
N LEU A 530 -4.22 3.31 -20.89
CA LEU A 530 -4.89 2.71 -19.75
C LEU A 530 -5.11 3.79 -18.68
N ARG A 531 -6.37 4.00 -18.29
CA ARG A 531 -6.78 5.09 -17.40
C ARG A 531 -6.66 4.64 -15.96
N ASN A 532 -5.95 5.39 -15.13
CA ASN A 532 -5.78 5.09 -13.71
C ASN A 532 -6.98 5.53 -12.85
N MET A 533 -7.84 6.44 -13.30
CA MET A 533 -8.97 7.00 -12.51
C MET A 533 -8.56 7.91 -11.33
N GLU A 534 -7.27 8.20 -11.18
CA GLU A 534 -6.75 9.09 -10.14
C GLU A 534 -7.18 10.53 -10.40
N SER A 535 -6.90 11.03 -11.60
CA SER A 535 -7.38 12.31 -12.10
C SER A 535 -7.93 12.12 -13.51
N ILE A 536 -8.95 12.89 -13.86
CA ILE A 536 -9.50 12.86 -15.22
C ILE A 536 -8.60 13.63 -16.18
N SER A 537 -8.36 13.13 -17.39
CA SER A 537 -7.71 13.95 -18.41
C SER A 537 -8.64 15.05 -18.93
N GLN A 538 -8.05 16.11 -19.48
CA GLN A 538 -8.87 17.14 -20.13
C GLN A 538 -9.68 16.57 -21.30
N GLU A 539 -9.15 15.59 -22.02
CA GLU A 539 -9.84 14.95 -23.14
C GLU A 539 -11.07 14.17 -22.68
N ASP A 540 -10.94 13.33 -21.66
CA ASP A 540 -12.06 12.55 -21.14
C ASP A 540 -13.11 13.47 -20.48
N LEU A 541 -12.67 14.53 -19.79
CA LEU A 541 -13.58 15.55 -19.24
C LEU A 541 -14.38 16.26 -20.33
N ASP A 542 -13.73 16.69 -21.41
CA ASP A 542 -14.40 17.36 -22.55
C ASP A 542 -15.38 16.42 -23.28
N ASN A 543 -15.10 15.12 -23.28
CA ASN A 543 -15.96 14.09 -23.85
C ASN A 543 -17.10 13.67 -22.92
N GLY A 544 -17.10 14.12 -21.66
CA GLY A 544 -18.10 13.78 -20.66
C GLY A 544 -18.01 12.32 -20.19
N GLU A 545 -16.78 11.79 -20.14
CA GLU A 545 -16.52 10.45 -19.62
C GLU A 545 -16.61 10.44 -18.09
N ASP A 546 -17.09 9.33 -17.56
CA ASP A 546 -17.23 9.02 -16.14
C ASP A 546 -16.41 7.77 -15.78
N TYR A 547 -16.38 7.38 -14.50
CA TYR A 547 -15.61 6.22 -14.07
C TYR A 547 -15.98 4.95 -14.86
N ILE A 548 -17.29 4.70 -15.05
CA ILE A 548 -17.80 3.49 -15.71
C ILE A 548 -17.42 3.44 -17.19
N SER A 549 -17.55 4.56 -17.91
CA SER A 549 -17.15 4.64 -19.32
C SER A 549 -15.63 4.56 -19.49
N MET A 550 -14.86 5.14 -18.59
CA MET A 550 -13.40 5.00 -18.57
C MET A 550 -12.94 3.56 -18.29
N MET A 551 -13.58 2.85 -17.34
CA MET A 551 -13.32 1.42 -17.10
C MET A 551 -13.66 0.56 -18.31
N LYS A 552 -14.74 0.87 -19.04
CA LYS A 552 -15.07 0.19 -20.31
C LYS A 552 -14.00 0.40 -21.38
N LYS A 553 -13.43 1.61 -21.48
CA LYS A 553 -12.29 1.86 -22.38
C LYS A 553 -11.02 1.14 -21.94
N ASN A 554 -10.81 0.94 -20.64
CA ASN A 554 -9.72 0.09 -20.15
C ASN A 554 -9.93 -1.37 -20.57
N ILE A 555 -11.14 -1.90 -20.45
CA ILE A 555 -11.48 -3.24 -20.95
C ILE A 555 -11.19 -3.37 -22.45
N GLU A 556 -11.62 -2.42 -23.28
CA GLU A 556 -11.30 -2.41 -24.73
C GLU A 556 -9.78 -2.36 -25.00
N THR A 557 -9.05 -1.66 -24.14
CA THR A 557 -7.59 -1.59 -24.21
C THR A 557 -6.96 -2.92 -23.85
N LEU A 558 -7.41 -3.58 -22.78
CA LEU A 558 -6.95 -4.91 -22.38
C LEU A 558 -7.27 -5.96 -23.44
N GLU A 559 -8.45 -5.91 -24.08
CA GLU A 559 -8.78 -6.79 -25.21
C GLU A 559 -7.75 -6.66 -26.34
N THR A 560 -7.28 -5.43 -26.63
CA THR A 560 -6.26 -5.18 -27.65
C THR A 560 -4.87 -5.62 -27.17
N ALA A 561 -4.53 -5.28 -25.92
CA ALA A 561 -3.23 -5.51 -25.34
C ALA A 561 -2.92 -7.00 -25.15
N LEU A 562 -3.94 -7.83 -24.92
CA LEU A 562 -3.77 -9.23 -24.53
C LEU A 562 -4.07 -10.24 -25.65
N ASN A 563 -4.50 -9.80 -26.84
CA ASN A 563 -4.86 -10.70 -27.95
C ASN A 563 -4.11 -10.35 -29.24
N TYR A 564 -2.99 -11.04 -29.51
CA TYR A 564 -2.16 -10.82 -30.71
C TYR A 564 -1.39 -12.06 -31.18
#